data_AF-A0A1W9M668-F1
#
_entry.id   AF-A0A1W9M668-F1
#
_cell.length_a   1.000
_cell.length_b   1.000
_cell.length_c   1.000
_cell.angle_alpha   90.00
_cell.angle_beta   90.00
_cell.angle_gamma   90.00
#
_symmetry.space_group_name_H-M   'P 1'
#
loop_
_entity.id
_entity.type
_entity.pdbx_description
1 polymer ?
#
loop_
_entity_poly.entity_id
_entity_poly.type
_entity_poly.pdbx_seq_one_letter_code
_entity_poly.pdbx_strand_id
1 'polypeptide(L)'
;MRQSPICGICLMESSRIPADNDMLETQTCPVCGMENISRDADRCPQCDADMTCFKVLDTLPDEIKPHSGMQGSPAFAKKEFLHSGMRNFMPAVMMLLTVLIILLTLFQFYRFRKLETIVANQKTELTKSLHGLMNEVRETGNEQKTDSEAKSVTPAGESLSGNAQPEPDKAKTEVSQPATDTKETPPPKPEPLPESEFWTYNAGDGDTLWDIAEMYYGSGHYYPVLLEHNPNICVYEIGYGVRLKILRNPRVARQIYRKIIVKEKDHLYWYYTIAEGDTFRSVINKFYRIKDVEKHLSENNPDAELQPGKRIRILLQ
;
A
#
# COMPACT_ATOMS: atom_id res chain seq x y z
N MET A 1 -21.29 -78.85 -23.91
CA MET A 1 -20.65 -79.28 -25.18
C MET A 1 -19.76 -78.13 -25.61
N ARG A 2 -18.42 -78.29 -25.54
CA ARG A 2 -17.54 -78.66 -26.68
C ARG A 2 -17.59 -77.54 -27.74
N GLN A 3 -16.51 -76.86 -28.13
CA GLN A 3 -15.14 -77.31 -28.39
C GLN A 3 -14.22 -76.09 -28.56
N SER A 4 -13.00 -76.19 -28.01
CA SER A 4 -11.79 -75.59 -28.61
C SER A 4 -11.34 -76.44 -29.80
N PRO A 5 -10.54 -75.89 -30.75
CA PRO A 5 -9.09 -76.16 -30.79
C PRO A 5 -8.27 -74.89 -31.14
N ILE A 6 -7.11 -74.60 -30.53
CA ILE A 6 -5.76 -75.19 -30.58
C ILE A 6 -4.89 -74.72 -31.78
N CYS A 7 -3.78 -74.07 -31.39
CA CYS A 7 -2.41 -74.04 -31.94
C CYS A 7 -2.01 -73.28 -33.22
N GLY A 8 -0.87 -72.60 -33.05
CA GLY A 8 0.11 -72.19 -34.08
C GLY A 8 1.05 -71.12 -33.50
N ILE A 9 1.90 -71.47 -32.53
CA ILE A 9 3.35 -71.72 -32.69
C ILE A 9 4.17 -70.47 -33.06
N CYS A 10 4.98 -70.06 -32.08
CA CYS A 10 6.32 -69.46 -32.10
C CYS A 10 6.77 -68.66 -33.34
N LEU A 11 7.16 -67.41 -33.12
CA LEU A 11 8.51 -66.92 -33.45
C LEU A 11 8.91 -65.84 -32.45
N MET A 12 10.14 -65.98 -31.94
CA MET A 12 10.81 -65.02 -31.08
C MET A 12 11.20 -63.79 -31.90
N GLU A 13 10.82 -62.60 -31.46
CA GLU A 13 11.44 -61.36 -31.93
C GLU A 13 11.92 -60.55 -30.72
N SER A 14 13.18 -60.83 -30.40
CA SER A 14 14.04 -60.04 -29.51
C SER A 14 14.16 -58.62 -30.06
N SER A 15 13.32 -57.71 -29.58
CA SER A 15 13.34 -56.30 -29.94
C SER A 15 13.92 -55.50 -28.78
N ARG A 16 15.08 -54.91 -29.05
CA ARG A 16 15.92 -54.10 -28.18
C ARG A 16 15.08 -52.96 -27.58
N ILE A 17 15.18 -52.78 -26.27
CA ILE A 17 14.79 -51.55 -25.57
C ILE A 17 15.85 -50.49 -25.93
N PRO A 18 15.53 -49.43 -26.70
CA PRO A 18 16.39 -48.26 -26.75
C PRO A 18 16.24 -47.54 -25.41
N ALA A 19 17.33 -47.49 -24.64
CA ALA A 19 17.47 -46.60 -23.51
C ALA A 19 17.75 -45.18 -24.03
N ASP A 20 16.77 -44.59 -24.72
CA ASP A 20 16.79 -43.16 -25.00
C ASP A 20 16.20 -42.47 -23.78
N ASN A 21 17.11 -42.04 -22.90
CA ASN A 21 16.84 -41.05 -21.85
C ASN A 21 16.53 -39.72 -22.56
N ASP A 22 15.34 -39.62 -23.13
CA ASP A 22 14.75 -38.37 -23.56
C ASP A 22 14.38 -37.63 -22.26
N MET A 23 15.34 -36.88 -21.72
CA MET A 23 15.11 -35.96 -20.61
C MET A 23 14.12 -34.92 -21.11
N LEU A 24 12.83 -35.18 -20.93
CA LEU A 24 11.73 -34.26 -21.17
C LEU A 24 12.13 -32.90 -20.61
N GLU A 25 12.50 -31.98 -21.51
CA GLU A 25 12.88 -30.64 -21.13
C GLU A 25 11.65 -29.93 -20.57
N THR A 26 11.63 -29.76 -19.26
CA THR A 26 10.60 -29.02 -18.56
C THR A 26 10.97 -27.56 -18.45
N GLN A 27 9.98 -26.67 -18.57
CA GLN A 27 10.13 -25.23 -18.37
C GLN A 27 9.22 -24.73 -17.23
N THR A 28 9.54 -23.57 -16.69
CA THR A 28 8.77 -22.88 -15.65
C THR A 28 7.94 -21.76 -16.27
N CYS A 29 6.67 -21.65 -15.92
CA CYS A 29 5.81 -20.58 -16.44
C CYS A 29 6.28 -19.20 -15.91
N PRO A 30 6.58 -18.21 -16.78
CA PRO A 30 7.03 -16.90 -16.34
C PRO A 30 5.93 -16.06 -15.67
N VAL A 31 4.66 -16.41 -15.86
CA VAL A 31 3.52 -15.66 -15.30
C VAL A 31 3.18 -16.10 -13.88
N CYS A 32 3.15 -17.41 -13.62
CA CYS A 32 2.69 -17.95 -12.33
C CYS A 32 3.73 -18.79 -11.58
N GLY A 33 4.89 -19.06 -12.16
CA GLY A 33 5.96 -19.84 -11.53
C GLY A 33 5.74 -21.35 -11.48
N MET A 34 4.73 -21.89 -12.17
CA MET A 34 4.50 -23.35 -12.22
C MET A 34 5.65 -24.06 -12.95
N GLU A 35 6.28 -25.01 -12.26
CA GLU A 35 7.38 -25.84 -12.77
C GLU A 35 6.86 -27.09 -13.51
N ASN A 36 7.74 -27.81 -14.19
CA ASN A 36 7.46 -29.08 -14.88
C ASN A 36 6.45 -29.00 -16.03
N ILE A 37 6.39 -27.86 -16.73
CA ILE A 37 5.58 -27.72 -17.95
C ILE A 37 6.38 -28.27 -19.12
N SER A 38 5.77 -29.10 -19.97
CA SER A 38 6.40 -29.55 -21.22
C SER A 38 6.77 -28.34 -22.09
N ARG A 39 8.00 -28.31 -22.64
CA ARG A 39 8.41 -27.27 -23.60
C ARG A 39 7.46 -27.14 -24.79
N ASP A 40 6.79 -28.21 -25.19
CA ASP A 40 5.86 -28.21 -26.32
C ASP A 40 4.46 -27.70 -25.97
N ALA A 41 4.14 -27.48 -24.68
CA ALA A 41 2.85 -26.93 -24.30
C ALA A 41 2.69 -25.48 -24.79
N ASP A 42 1.56 -25.21 -25.46
CA ASP A 42 1.21 -23.86 -25.93
C ASP A 42 0.60 -22.99 -24.81
N ARG A 43 0.08 -23.59 -23.75
CA ARG A 43 -0.54 -22.89 -22.62
C ARG A 43 -0.14 -23.45 -21.27
N CYS A 44 -0.04 -22.58 -20.27
CA CYS A 44 0.19 -22.98 -18.89
C CYS A 44 -1.09 -23.56 -18.26
N PRO A 45 -1.08 -24.77 -17.67
CA PRO A 45 -2.28 -25.37 -17.09
C PRO A 45 -2.78 -24.68 -15.81
N GLN A 46 -1.96 -23.85 -15.15
CA GLN A 46 -2.35 -23.13 -13.92
C GLN A 46 -2.95 -21.74 -14.18
N CYS A 47 -2.49 -21.03 -15.21
CA CYS A 47 -2.92 -19.65 -15.46
C CYS A 47 -3.40 -19.37 -16.90
N ASP A 48 -3.44 -20.40 -17.76
CA ASP A 48 -3.82 -20.31 -19.18
C ASP A 48 -2.98 -19.31 -20.02
N ALA A 49 -1.80 -18.91 -19.51
CA ALA A 49 -0.89 -18.02 -20.22
C ALA A 49 -0.36 -18.70 -21.49
N ASP A 50 -0.37 -17.96 -22.61
CA ASP A 50 0.15 -18.41 -23.90
C ASP A 50 1.68 -18.44 -23.89
N MET A 51 2.25 -19.64 -23.99
CA MET A 51 3.69 -19.88 -23.95
C MET A 51 4.37 -19.64 -25.30
N THR A 52 3.61 -19.54 -26.41
CA THR A 52 4.19 -19.35 -27.75
C THR A 52 4.90 -18.00 -27.89
N CYS A 53 4.36 -16.94 -27.25
CA CYS A 53 4.96 -15.61 -27.26
C CYS A 53 6.35 -15.59 -26.61
N PHE A 54 6.54 -16.35 -25.52
CA PHE A 54 7.82 -16.44 -24.82
C PHE A 54 8.84 -17.27 -25.60
N LYS A 55 8.41 -18.35 -26.29
CA LYS A 55 9.28 -19.11 -27.20
C LYS A 55 9.89 -18.23 -28.29
N VAL A 56 9.11 -17.28 -28.82
CA VAL A 56 9.61 -16.33 -29.84
C VAL A 56 10.67 -15.38 -29.24
N LEU A 57 10.48 -14.91 -28.01
CA LEU A 57 11.46 -14.04 -27.34
C LEU A 57 12.76 -14.79 -27.04
N ASP A 58 12.70 -16.06 -26.61
CA ASP A 58 13.89 -16.88 -26.35
C ASP A 58 14.67 -17.23 -27.63
N THR A 59 14.02 -17.17 -28.81
CA THR A 59 14.69 -17.36 -30.11
C THR A 59 15.38 -16.11 -30.64
N LEU A 60 15.22 -14.94 -30.00
CA LEU A 60 15.95 -13.74 -30.41
C LEU A 60 17.43 -13.90 -30.03
N PRO A 61 18.37 -13.82 -30.99
CA PRO A 61 19.79 -13.93 -30.67
C PRO A 61 20.20 -12.76 -29.78
N ASP A 62 20.82 -13.07 -28.63
CA ASP A 62 21.42 -12.11 -27.67
C ASP A 62 22.65 -11.36 -28.23
N GLU A 63 22.68 -11.06 -29.53
CA GLU A 63 23.80 -10.34 -30.15
C GLU A 63 23.66 -8.82 -29.99
N ILE A 64 23.88 -8.35 -28.78
CA ILE A 64 24.65 -7.11 -28.59
C ILE A 64 26.08 -7.54 -28.24
N LYS A 65 26.80 -8.06 -29.23
CA LYS A 65 28.27 -8.12 -29.15
C LYS A 65 28.77 -6.68 -29.17
N PRO A 66 29.40 -6.15 -28.10
CA PRO A 66 30.11 -4.89 -28.21
C PRO A 66 31.17 -5.08 -29.29
N HIS A 67 31.16 -4.21 -30.31
CA HIS A 67 32.16 -4.21 -31.38
C HIS A 67 33.57 -4.03 -30.81
N SER A 68 34.21 -5.15 -30.46
CA SER A 68 35.63 -5.27 -30.13
C SER A 68 36.42 -5.45 -31.42
N GLY A 69 36.49 -4.36 -32.20
CA GLY A 69 37.24 -4.29 -33.44
C GLY A 69 38.44 -3.35 -33.35
N MET A 70 39.48 -3.71 -32.59
CA MET A 70 40.83 -3.20 -32.84
C MET A 70 41.87 -4.12 -32.17
N GLN A 71 42.35 -5.11 -32.94
CA GLN A 71 43.61 -5.81 -32.67
C GLN A 71 44.71 -5.20 -33.54
N GLY A 72 45.82 -4.79 -32.93
CA GLY A 72 47.02 -4.39 -33.65
C GLY A 72 48.08 -3.65 -32.82
N SER A 73 48.75 -4.36 -31.89
CA SER A 73 50.11 -4.12 -31.32
C SER A 73 50.48 -2.72 -30.73
N PRO A 74 51.63 -2.57 -30.02
CA PRO A 74 52.49 -3.54 -29.35
C PRO A 74 52.48 -3.34 -27.82
N ALA A 75 53.21 -4.21 -27.11
CA ALA A 75 53.51 -4.08 -25.68
C ALA A 75 53.92 -2.65 -25.29
N PHE A 76 53.00 -1.89 -24.69
CA PHE A 76 53.25 -0.55 -24.20
C PHE A 76 53.34 -0.58 -22.68
N ALA A 77 54.49 -0.11 -22.20
CA ALA A 77 54.90 -0.01 -20.83
C ALA A 77 53.76 0.41 -19.87
N LYS A 78 53.68 -0.38 -18.79
CA LYS A 78 53.00 -0.12 -17.52
C LYS A 78 53.13 1.37 -17.16
N LYS A 79 52.06 2.14 -17.38
CA LYS A 79 51.98 3.57 -17.08
C LYS A 79 51.93 3.77 -15.57
N GLU A 80 53.08 4.06 -14.96
CA GLU A 80 53.21 4.72 -13.65
C GLU A 80 52.83 6.22 -13.71
N PHE A 81 51.84 6.61 -14.51
CA PHE A 81 51.60 8.02 -14.88
C PHE A 81 50.30 8.62 -14.33
N LEU A 82 49.73 8.06 -13.25
CA LEU A 82 48.52 8.58 -12.61
C LEU A 82 48.68 8.88 -11.10
N HIS A 83 49.90 9.06 -10.60
CA HIS A 83 50.12 9.35 -9.17
C HIS A 83 50.81 10.68 -8.85
N SER A 84 51.10 11.52 -9.87
CA SER A 84 51.86 12.77 -9.68
C SER A 84 51.01 14.04 -9.70
N GLY A 85 49.86 14.06 -10.40
CA GLY A 85 49.08 15.30 -10.61
C GLY A 85 48.02 15.65 -9.55
N MET A 86 47.55 14.69 -8.74
CA MET A 86 46.41 14.92 -7.81
C MET A 86 46.80 15.46 -6.43
N ARG A 87 48.10 15.58 -6.12
CA ARG A 87 48.56 15.94 -4.77
C ARG A 87 48.16 17.35 -4.34
N ASN A 88 47.92 18.25 -5.30
CA ASN A 88 47.48 19.63 -5.03
C ASN A 88 45.96 19.84 -5.17
N PHE A 89 45.22 18.90 -5.79
CA PHE A 89 43.77 19.03 -5.98
C PHE A 89 42.97 18.50 -4.78
N MET A 90 43.46 17.45 -4.13
CA MET A 90 42.85 16.87 -2.93
C MET A 90 42.58 17.87 -1.78
N PRO A 91 43.50 18.77 -1.37
CA PRO A 91 43.22 19.71 -0.28
C PRO A 91 42.08 20.69 -0.61
N ALA A 92 41.95 21.12 -1.87
CA ALA A 92 40.88 22.02 -2.30
C ALA A 92 39.50 21.33 -2.24
N VAL A 93 39.42 20.07 -2.69
CA VAL A 93 38.19 19.28 -2.59
C VAL A 93 37.81 19.03 -1.13
N MET A 94 38.78 18.69 -0.27
CA MET A 94 38.52 18.48 1.15
C MET A 94 38.04 19.76 1.84
N MET A 95 38.61 20.93 1.50
CA MET A 95 38.12 22.24 1.98
C MET A 95 36.69 22.55 1.52
N LEU A 96 36.34 22.23 0.27
CA LEU A 96 34.97 22.41 -0.22
C LEU A 96 33.98 21.51 0.54
N LEU A 97 34.35 20.24 0.76
CA LEU A 97 33.52 19.30 1.51
C LEU A 97 33.35 19.70 2.97
N THR A 98 34.39 20.21 3.64
CA THR A 98 34.27 20.67 5.03
C THR A 98 33.36 21.90 5.13
N VAL A 99 33.46 22.85 4.20
CA VAL A 99 32.54 24.00 4.15
C VAL A 99 31.10 23.54 3.93
N LEU A 100 30.87 22.59 3.02
CA LEU A 100 29.53 22.03 2.77
C LEU A 100 28.96 21.36 4.04
N ILE A 101 29.76 20.57 4.74
CA ILE A 101 29.36 19.92 6.00
C ILE A 101 29.00 20.98 7.06
N ILE A 102 29.78 22.05 7.20
CA ILE A 102 29.49 23.14 8.14
C ILE A 102 28.17 23.83 7.79
N LEU A 103 27.90 24.09 6.51
CA LEU A 103 26.63 24.69 6.09
C LEU A 103 25.43 23.78 6.39
N LEU A 104 25.57 22.48 6.17
CA LEU A 104 24.52 21.51 6.49
C LEU A 104 24.29 21.41 8.00
N THR A 105 25.32 21.40 8.83
CA THR A 105 25.16 21.37 10.29
C THR A 105 24.51 22.65 10.83
N LEU A 106 24.88 23.82 10.30
CA LEU A 106 24.22 25.09 10.62
C LEU A 106 22.74 25.09 10.20
N PHE A 107 22.42 24.54 9.02
CA PHE A 107 21.04 24.41 8.55
C PHE A 107 20.21 23.48 9.45
N GLN A 108 20.76 22.33 9.84
CA GLN A 108 20.08 21.42 10.77
C GLN A 108 19.88 22.07 12.15
N PHE A 109 20.87 22.81 12.65
CA PHE A 109 20.74 23.55 13.91
C PHE A 109 19.65 24.64 13.82
N TYR A 110 19.57 25.37 12.71
CA TYR A 110 18.50 26.33 12.47
C TYR A 110 17.11 25.67 12.45
N ARG A 111 16.98 24.52 11.76
CA ARG A 111 15.74 23.72 11.75
C ARG A 111 15.34 23.29 13.16
N PHE A 112 16.31 22.84 13.97
CA PHE A 112 16.07 22.45 15.36
C PHE A 112 15.59 23.63 16.22
N ARG A 113 16.27 24.79 16.12
CA ARG A 113 15.83 26.03 16.81
C ARG A 113 14.41 26.44 16.43
N LYS A 114 14.03 26.27 15.16
CA LYS A 114 12.66 26.53 14.69
C LYS A 114 11.64 25.55 15.28
N LEU A 115 12.02 24.30 15.54
CA LEU A 115 11.15 23.33 16.22
C LEU A 115 10.96 23.70 17.70
N GLU A 116 12.02 24.13 18.39
CA GLU A 116 11.92 24.60 19.79
C GLU A 116 10.88 25.71 19.94
N THR A 117 10.83 26.67 19.03
CA THR A 117 9.84 27.77 19.10
C THR A 117 8.41 27.30 18.87
N ILE A 118 8.19 26.34 17.97
CA ILE A 118 6.87 25.75 17.74
C ILE A 118 6.41 24.97 18.97
N VAL A 119 7.30 24.17 19.58
CA VAL A 119 6.99 23.39 20.79
C VAL A 119 6.72 24.32 21.98
N ALA A 120 7.50 25.39 22.14
CA ALA A 120 7.26 26.38 23.18
C ALA A 120 5.88 27.03 23.04
N ASN A 121 5.46 27.36 21.81
CA ASN A 121 4.13 27.92 21.54
C ASN A 121 3.00 26.93 21.80
N GLN A 122 3.19 25.63 21.54
CA GLN A 122 2.19 24.61 21.90
C GLN A 122 2.07 24.42 23.41
N LYS A 123 3.19 24.46 24.13
CA LYS A 123 3.19 24.34 25.59
C LYS A 123 2.42 25.50 26.23
N THR A 124 2.58 26.73 25.73
CA THR A 124 1.84 27.89 26.25
C THR A 124 0.35 27.77 25.98
N GLU A 125 -0.08 27.35 24.80
CA GLU A 125 -1.51 27.13 24.49
C GLU A 125 -2.13 26.00 25.33
N LEU A 126 -1.39 24.91 25.55
CA LEU A 126 -1.85 23.82 26.42
C LEU A 126 -2.00 24.30 27.87
N THR A 127 -1.05 25.09 28.38
CA THR A 127 -1.15 25.64 29.74
C THR A 127 -2.31 26.62 29.90
N LYS A 128 -2.62 27.41 28.87
CA LYS A 128 -3.81 28.30 28.87
C LYS A 128 -5.10 27.48 28.90
N SER A 129 -5.18 26.43 28.10
CA SER A 129 -6.35 25.54 28.04
C SER A 129 -6.57 24.81 29.37
N LEU A 130 -5.49 24.34 30.01
CA LEU A 130 -5.55 23.67 31.31
C LEU A 130 -5.98 24.63 32.42
N HIS A 131 -5.48 25.87 32.42
CA HIS A 131 -5.92 26.89 33.36
C HIS A 131 -7.40 27.29 33.15
N GLY A 132 -7.88 27.30 31.91
CA GLY A 132 -9.29 27.49 31.58
C GLY A 132 -10.18 26.41 32.22
N LEU A 133 -9.83 25.13 32.02
CA LEU A 133 -10.53 23.99 32.61
C LEU A 133 -10.52 24.01 34.15
N MET A 134 -9.38 24.36 34.77
CA MET A 134 -9.31 24.45 36.24
C MET A 134 -10.22 25.55 36.80
N ASN A 135 -10.37 26.67 36.09
CA ASN A 135 -11.29 27.73 36.51
C ASN A 135 -12.76 27.29 36.39
N GLU A 136 -13.12 26.58 35.33
CA GLU A 136 -14.49 26.07 35.10
C GLU A 136 -14.89 25.01 36.14
N VAL A 137 -13.97 24.11 36.52
CA VAL A 137 -14.20 23.16 37.63
C VAL A 137 -14.36 23.87 38.97
N ARG A 138 -13.66 24.99 39.19
CA ARG A 138 -13.78 25.77 40.42
C ARG A 138 -15.12 26.51 40.51
N GLU A 139 -15.64 27.00 39.39
CA GLU A 139 -16.95 27.67 39.34
C GLU A 139 -18.09 26.68 39.58
N THR A 140 -18.06 25.52 38.92
CA THR A 140 -19.08 24.46 39.11
C THR A 140 -19.08 23.86 40.52
N GLY A 141 -17.93 23.79 41.21
CA GLY A 141 -17.83 23.28 42.57
C GLY A 141 -18.39 24.19 43.67
N ASN A 142 -18.57 25.49 43.41
CA ASN A 142 -19.05 26.45 44.42
C ASN A 142 -20.58 26.63 44.42
N GLU A 143 -21.29 26.27 43.36
CA GLU A 143 -22.76 26.36 43.32
C GLU A 143 -23.49 25.20 44.03
N GLN A 144 -22.79 24.14 44.41
CA GLN A 144 -23.39 22.95 45.02
C GLN A 144 -23.31 22.90 46.55
N LYS A 145 -22.81 23.95 47.21
CA LYS A 145 -22.59 23.97 48.68
C LYS A 145 -23.63 24.79 49.48
N THR A 146 -24.80 25.09 48.91
CA THR A 146 -25.82 25.91 49.60
C THR A 146 -27.10 25.21 50.03
N ASP A 147 -27.31 23.90 49.79
CA ASP A 147 -28.58 23.23 50.15
C ASP A 147 -28.44 21.85 50.85
N SER A 148 -27.39 21.62 51.64
CA SER A 148 -27.31 20.37 52.42
C SER A 148 -26.74 20.55 53.82
N GLU A 149 -27.53 21.23 54.65
CA GLU A 149 -27.45 21.12 56.10
C GLU A 149 -28.63 20.24 56.58
N ALA A 150 -28.30 19.30 57.48
CA ALA A 150 -29.18 18.37 58.21
C ALA A 150 -29.56 17.02 57.55
N LYS A 151 -28.65 16.04 57.65
CA LYS A 151 -28.97 14.80 58.41
C LYS A 151 -27.71 14.01 58.77
N SER A 152 -27.39 13.98 60.07
CA SER A 152 -26.39 13.11 60.67
C SER A 152 -26.99 11.73 60.96
N VAL A 153 -26.33 10.65 60.53
CA VAL A 153 -26.28 9.36 61.26
C VAL A 153 -24.96 8.65 60.94
N THR A 154 -24.29 8.25 62.02
CA THR A 154 -22.98 7.57 62.17
C THR A 154 -23.07 6.05 61.88
N PRO A 155 -21.94 5.35 61.61
CA PRO A 155 -21.89 4.05 60.94
C PRO A 155 -21.60 2.86 61.87
N ALA A 156 -21.90 1.63 61.41
CA ALA A 156 -21.27 0.39 61.89
C ALA A 156 -21.55 -0.80 60.96
N GLY A 157 -20.48 -1.51 60.57
CA GLY A 157 -20.37 -2.97 60.69
C GLY A 157 -20.90 -3.89 59.59
N GLU A 158 -19.98 -4.70 59.04
CA GLU A 158 -20.15 -6.11 58.62
C GLU A 158 -21.13 -6.41 57.46
N SER A 159 -21.02 -7.46 56.66
CA SER A 159 -20.02 -8.50 56.36
C SER A 159 -20.69 -9.36 55.27
N LEU A 160 -19.89 -9.84 54.31
CA LEU A 160 -20.02 -11.06 53.51
C LEU A 160 -21.40 -11.68 53.16
N SER A 161 -21.49 -11.99 51.85
CA SER A 161 -21.92 -13.28 51.30
C SER A 161 -23.42 -13.57 51.15
N GLY A 162 -23.82 -13.96 49.93
CA GLY A 162 -24.87 -14.96 49.76
C GLY A 162 -26.01 -14.64 48.80
N ASN A 163 -25.76 -14.94 47.52
CA ASN A 163 -26.61 -15.78 46.65
C ASN A 163 -27.97 -15.29 46.11
N ALA A 164 -28.21 -15.75 44.88
CA ALA A 164 -29.49 -16.10 44.25
C ALA A 164 -30.39 -14.98 43.68
N GLN A 165 -30.31 -14.90 42.35
CA GLN A 165 -31.37 -14.66 41.37
C GLN A 165 -32.80 -15.01 41.85
N PRO A 166 -33.78 -14.15 41.52
CA PRO A 166 -34.81 -14.56 40.57
C PRO A 166 -35.23 -13.44 39.58
N GLU A 167 -35.19 -13.74 38.28
CA GLU A 167 -36.26 -13.34 37.34
C GLU A 167 -37.47 -14.26 37.59
N PRO A 168 -38.74 -13.92 37.25
CA PRO A 168 -39.16 -13.09 36.11
C PRO A 168 -40.37 -12.16 36.36
N ASP A 169 -40.58 -11.14 35.52
CA ASP A 169 -41.81 -10.88 34.75
C ASP A 169 -41.91 -9.43 34.23
N LYS A 170 -41.95 -9.32 32.89
CA LYS A 170 -43.08 -8.73 32.17
C LYS A 170 -43.35 -7.22 32.31
N ALA A 171 -42.79 -6.44 31.38
CA ALA A 171 -43.46 -5.26 30.83
C ALA A 171 -43.01 -5.00 29.38
N LYS A 172 -43.76 -5.58 28.45
CA LYS A 172 -43.71 -5.34 27.01
C LYS A 172 -44.38 -3.98 26.73
N THR A 173 -43.59 -2.93 26.53
CA THR A 173 -44.08 -1.67 25.93
C THR A 173 -43.72 -1.68 24.46
N GLU A 174 -44.68 -2.15 23.67
CA GLU A 174 -44.70 -2.18 22.22
C GLU A 174 -45.05 -0.78 21.70
N VAL A 175 -44.02 0.04 21.45
CA VAL A 175 -44.17 1.29 20.70
C VAL A 175 -44.16 0.94 19.22
N SER A 176 -45.36 0.89 18.64
CA SER A 176 -45.56 0.84 17.19
C SER A 176 -44.97 2.10 16.54
N GLN A 177 -43.83 1.95 15.87
CA GLN A 177 -43.38 2.90 14.87
C GLN A 177 -44.01 2.52 13.51
N PRO A 178 -44.59 3.47 12.76
CA PRO A 178 -45.10 3.20 11.43
C PRO A 178 -43.92 2.92 10.49
N ALA A 179 -43.84 1.68 10.00
CA ALA A 179 -42.98 1.32 8.89
C ALA A 179 -43.43 2.11 7.65
N THR A 180 -42.78 3.25 7.43
CA THR A 180 -42.84 3.96 6.16
C THR A 180 -41.80 3.28 5.28
N ASP A 181 -42.26 2.32 4.49
CA ASP A 181 -41.50 1.62 3.45
C ASP A 181 -41.09 2.64 2.37
N THR A 182 -40.06 3.42 2.68
CA THR A 182 -39.38 4.28 1.72
C THR A 182 -38.36 3.41 1.04
N LYS A 183 -38.74 2.90 -0.13
CA LYS A 183 -37.85 2.32 -1.13
C LYS A 183 -36.71 3.31 -1.40
N GLU A 184 -35.63 3.16 -0.66
CA GLU A 184 -34.42 3.96 -0.75
C GLU A 184 -33.86 3.76 -2.16
N THR A 185 -34.10 4.76 -3.01
CA THR A 185 -33.50 4.78 -4.34
C THR A 185 -32.00 4.84 -4.12
N PRO A 186 -31.21 3.88 -4.64
CA PRO A 186 -29.77 3.86 -4.42
C PRO A 186 -29.19 5.22 -4.82
N PRO A 187 -28.28 5.79 -4.01
CA PRO A 187 -27.72 7.11 -4.27
C PRO A 187 -27.19 7.16 -5.70
N PRO A 188 -27.53 8.21 -6.48
CA PRO A 188 -27.14 8.30 -7.88
C PRO A 188 -25.63 8.16 -8.00
N LYS A 189 -25.20 7.13 -8.75
CA LYS A 189 -23.80 6.85 -9.06
C LYS A 189 -23.17 8.15 -9.60
N PRO A 190 -22.07 8.65 -8.99
CA PRO A 190 -21.47 9.91 -9.41
C PRO A 190 -21.13 9.87 -10.91
N GLU A 191 -21.61 10.87 -11.64
CA GLU A 191 -21.39 11.01 -13.08
C GLU A 191 -19.88 11.13 -13.36
N PRO A 192 -19.33 10.35 -14.31
CA PRO A 192 -17.91 10.37 -14.60
C PRO A 192 -17.50 11.75 -15.16
N LEU A 193 -16.41 12.30 -14.63
CA LEU A 193 -15.85 13.57 -15.10
C LEU A 193 -15.46 13.46 -16.59
N PRO A 194 -15.66 14.52 -17.40
CA PRO A 194 -15.33 14.49 -18.82
C PRO A 194 -13.83 14.29 -19.04
N GLU A 195 -13.47 13.50 -20.05
CA GLU A 195 -12.06 13.12 -20.32
C GLU A 195 -11.15 14.32 -20.60
N SER A 196 -11.71 15.43 -21.09
CA SER A 196 -10.98 16.67 -21.36
C SER A 196 -10.36 17.31 -20.11
N GLU A 197 -10.76 16.90 -18.91
CA GLU A 197 -10.23 17.42 -17.64
C GLU A 197 -8.90 16.78 -17.22
N PHE A 198 -8.40 15.80 -17.97
CA PHE A 198 -7.18 15.08 -17.61
C PHE A 198 -5.98 15.44 -18.50
N TRP A 199 -4.79 15.38 -17.90
CA TRP A 199 -3.51 15.20 -18.56
C TRP A 199 -3.09 13.74 -18.46
N THR A 200 -2.39 13.25 -19.48
CA THR A 200 -1.68 11.97 -19.39
C THR A 200 -0.22 12.24 -19.05
N TYR A 201 0.25 11.68 -17.95
CA TYR A 201 1.63 11.72 -17.51
C TYR A 201 2.27 10.35 -17.67
N ASN A 202 3.47 10.30 -18.25
CA ASN A 202 4.26 9.07 -18.35
C ASN A 202 5.30 9.11 -17.23
N ALA A 203 5.20 8.19 -16.27
CA ALA A 203 6.13 8.13 -15.15
C ALA A 203 7.51 7.65 -15.61
N GLY A 204 8.54 8.31 -15.06
CA GLY A 204 9.94 7.91 -15.21
C GLY A 204 10.41 7.00 -14.07
N ASP A 205 11.66 6.55 -14.17
CA ASP A 205 12.30 5.80 -13.10
C ASP A 205 12.57 6.71 -11.90
N GLY A 206 12.12 6.27 -10.72
CA GLY A 206 12.28 7.03 -9.47
C GLY A 206 11.16 8.01 -9.18
N ASP A 207 10.20 8.20 -10.08
CA ASP A 207 8.99 8.98 -9.79
C ASP A 207 8.20 8.32 -8.65
N THR A 208 7.64 9.14 -7.77
CA THR A 208 6.68 8.69 -6.76
C THR A 208 5.36 9.40 -6.96
N LEU A 209 4.24 8.78 -6.54
CA LEU A 209 2.94 9.45 -6.54
C LEU A 209 2.97 10.75 -5.71
N TRP A 210 3.80 10.79 -4.67
CA TRP A 210 4.00 11.96 -3.83
C TRP A 210 4.62 13.11 -4.64
N ASP A 211 5.73 12.87 -5.33
CA ASP A 211 6.43 13.90 -6.11
C ASP A 211 5.57 14.39 -7.27
N ILE A 212 4.84 13.47 -7.92
CA ILE A 212 3.88 13.81 -8.97
C ILE A 212 2.76 14.69 -8.40
N ALA A 213 2.16 14.31 -7.27
CA ALA A 213 1.11 15.12 -6.65
C ALA A 213 1.64 16.50 -6.19
N GLU A 214 2.87 16.57 -5.69
CA GLU A 214 3.51 17.83 -5.34
C GLU A 214 3.70 18.72 -6.57
N MET A 215 4.20 18.16 -7.67
CA MET A 215 4.43 18.86 -8.92
C MET A 215 3.15 19.46 -9.51
N TYR A 216 2.05 18.69 -9.53
CA TYR A 216 0.82 19.11 -10.21
C TYR A 216 -0.22 19.79 -9.30
N TYR A 217 -0.23 19.46 -8.00
CA TYR A 217 -1.23 19.97 -7.05
C TYR A 217 -0.63 20.84 -5.94
N GLY A 218 0.70 20.97 -5.89
CA GLY A 218 1.44 21.81 -4.94
C GLY A 218 1.69 21.17 -3.59
N SER A 219 1.29 19.91 -3.38
CA SER A 219 1.60 19.13 -2.18
C SER A 219 1.48 17.64 -2.44
N GLY A 220 2.46 16.87 -1.99
CA GLY A 220 2.44 15.41 -2.16
C GLY A 220 1.30 14.71 -1.41
N HIS A 221 0.70 15.36 -0.40
CA HIS A 221 -0.49 14.84 0.28
C HIS A 221 -1.67 14.58 -0.67
N TYR A 222 -1.73 15.22 -1.84
CA TYR A 222 -2.80 15.00 -2.82
C TYR A 222 -2.67 13.70 -3.61
N TYR A 223 -1.67 12.85 -3.36
CA TYR A 223 -1.50 11.59 -4.07
C TYR A 223 -2.73 10.64 -4.06
N PRO A 224 -3.60 10.59 -3.03
CA PRO A 224 -4.82 9.77 -3.08
C PRO A 224 -5.77 10.19 -4.21
N VAL A 225 -5.74 11.47 -4.61
CA VAL A 225 -6.52 11.97 -5.76
C VAL A 225 -6.01 11.37 -7.07
N LEU A 226 -4.70 11.11 -7.19
CA LEU A 226 -4.17 10.41 -8.36
C LEU A 226 -4.74 8.99 -8.43
N LEU A 227 -4.80 8.28 -7.29
CA LEU A 227 -5.29 6.91 -7.25
C LEU A 227 -6.80 6.80 -7.50
N GLU A 228 -7.59 7.79 -7.11
CA GLU A 228 -9.04 7.85 -7.41
C GLU A 228 -9.32 7.77 -8.92
N HIS A 229 -8.40 8.29 -9.74
CA HIS A 229 -8.51 8.28 -11.21
C HIS A 229 -7.66 7.21 -11.89
N ASN A 230 -6.85 6.49 -11.12
CA ASN A 230 -5.93 5.46 -11.61
C ASN A 230 -5.95 4.23 -10.67
N PRO A 231 -7.10 3.54 -10.55
CA PRO A 231 -7.28 2.48 -9.55
C PRO A 231 -6.41 1.24 -9.80
N ASN A 232 -5.84 1.11 -10.99
CA ASN A 232 -4.98 0.00 -11.40
C ASN A 232 -3.49 0.21 -11.05
N ILE A 233 -3.15 1.28 -10.34
CA ILE A 233 -1.77 1.61 -9.97
C ILE A 233 -1.52 1.34 -8.48
N CYS A 234 -0.33 0.85 -8.14
CA CYS A 234 0.14 0.65 -6.77
C CYS A 234 0.98 1.83 -6.29
N VAL A 235 0.90 2.16 -4.99
CA VAL A 235 1.61 3.31 -4.41
C VAL A 235 3.13 3.20 -4.57
N TYR A 236 3.65 1.97 -4.55
CA TYR A 236 5.09 1.69 -4.57
C TYR A 236 5.62 1.18 -5.91
N GLU A 237 4.76 0.99 -6.91
CA GLU A 237 5.11 0.48 -8.24
C GLU A 237 4.86 1.55 -9.30
N ILE A 238 5.35 2.75 -9.03
CA ILE A 238 5.48 3.81 -10.03
C ILE A 238 6.86 3.67 -10.66
N GLY A 239 6.92 3.54 -11.99
CA GLY A 239 8.17 3.43 -12.72
C GLY A 239 7.97 3.61 -14.22
N TYR A 240 9.03 3.38 -14.98
CA TYR A 240 9.03 3.53 -16.42
C TYR A 240 7.84 2.81 -17.10
N GLY A 241 7.12 3.55 -17.94
CA GLY A 241 6.01 3.02 -18.74
C GLY A 241 4.63 3.09 -18.06
N VAL A 242 4.55 3.47 -16.78
CA VAL A 242 3.27 3.72 -16.11
C VAL A 242 2.67 5.04 -16.61
N ARG A 243 1.41 5.00 -17.04
CA ARG A 243 0.67 6.19 -17.49
C ARG A 243 -0.39 6.59 -16.47
N LEU A 244 -0.34 7.84 -16.02
CA LEU A 244 -1.27 8.40 -15.05
C LEU A 244 -2.19 9.43 -15.69
N LYS A 245 -3.47 9.39 -15.32
CA LYS A 245 -4.43 10.47 -15.51
C LYS A 245 -4.27 11.48 -14.37
N ILE A 246 -3.93 12.72 -14.69
CA ILE A 246 -3.76 13.83 -13.74
C ILE A 246 -4.83 14.89 -14.01
N LEU A 247 -5.52 15.36 -12.99
CA LEU A 247 -6.50 16.44 -13.15
C LEU A 247 -5.82 17.75 -13.56
N ARG A 248 -6.37 18.41 -14.58
CA ARG A 248 -5.89 19.72 -15.06
C ARG A 248 -6.01 20.82 -14.01
N ASN A 249 -7.07 20.77 -13.20
CA ASN A 249 -7.40 21.84 -12.27
C ASN A 249 -7.08 21.45 -10.81
N PRO A 250 -6.05 22.05 -10.18
CA PRO A 250 -5.68 21.72 -8.81
C PRO A 250 -6.76 22.09 -7.78
N ARG A 251 -7.69 23.00 -8.11
CA ARG A 251 -8.83 23.32 -7.24
C ARG A 251 -9.81 22.14 -7.15
N VAL A 252 -10.03 21.44 -8.26
CA VAL A 252 -10.90 20.24 -8.30
C VAL A 252 -10.24 19.10 -7.53
N ALA A 253 -8.93 18.90 -7.72
CA ALA A 253 -8.16 17.92 -6.95
C ALA A 253 -8.30 18.15 -5.42
N ARG A 254 -8.20 19.42 -4.98
CA ARG A 254 -8.42 19.79 -3.57
C ARG A 254 -9.83 19.48 -3.06
N GLN A 255 -10.85 19.68 -3.90
CA GLN A 255 -12.24 19.35 -3.53
C GLN A 255 -12.42 17.84 -3.40
N ILE A 256 -11.87 17.05 -4.32
CA ILE A 256 -11.90 15.58 -4.24
C ILE A 256 -11.17 15.10 -3.00
N TYR A 257 -9.96 15.61 -2.74
CA TYR A 257 -9.19 15.28 -1.54
C TYR A 257 -10.00 15.46 -0.25
N ARG A 258 -10.70 16.60 -0.10
CA ARG A 258 -11.55 16.88 1.06
C ARG A 258 -12.74 15.91 1.19
N LYS A 259 -13.20 15.30 0.09
CA LYS A 259 -14.30 14.33 0.09
C LYS A 259 -13.85 12.90 0.38
N ILE A 260 -12.60 12.55 0.03
CA ILE A 260 -12.09 11.19 0.17
C ILE A 260 -11.24 11.01 1.44
N ILE A 261 -10.73 12.10 2.01
CA ILE A 261 -9.94 12.06 3.25
C ILE A 261 -10.76 12.47 4.46
N VAL A 262 -10.67 11.68 5.52
CA VAL A 262 -11.26 11.97 6.82
C VAL A 262 -10.19 11.89 7.89
N LYS A 263 -10.18 12.90 8.77
CA LYS A 263 -9.34 12.93 9.96
C LYS A 263 -10.15 12.44 11.14
N GLU A 264 -9.70 11.36 11.77
CA GLU A 264 -10.29 10.82 13.00
C GLU A 264 -9.20 10.68 14.05
N LYS A 265 -9.38 11.37 15.18
CA LYS A 265 -8.35 11.49 16.22
C LYS A 265 -7.06 12.08 15.63
N ASP A 266 -5.96 11.33 15.69
CA ASP A 266 -4.65 11.71 15.16
C ASP A 266 -4.28 10.97 13.86
N HIS A 267 -5.25 10.31 13.24
CA HIS A 267 -5.04 9.52 12.03
C HIS A 267 -5.79 10.10 10.84
N LEU A 268 -5.18 10.00 9.66
CA LEU A 268 -5.79 10.32 8.38
C LEU A 268 -6.22 9.03 7.69
N TYR A 269 -7.48 8.99 7.29
CA TYR A 269 -8.04 7.87 6.55
C TYR A 269 -8.45 8.33 5.17
N TRP A 270 -8.15 7.50 4.17
CA TRP A 270 -8.69 7.62 2.84
C TRP A 270 -9.77 6.57 2.61
N TYR A 271 -10.93 7.01 2.13
CA TYR A 271 -12.00 6.12 1.68
C TYR A 271 -11.78 5.68 0.24
N TYR A 272 -11.07 4.57 0.07
CA TYR A 272 -10.78 3.92 -1.21
C TYR A 272 -11.99 3.14 -1.71
N THR A 273 -12.37 3.37 -2.98
CA THR A 273 -13.41 2.61 -3.67
C THR A 273 -12.79 1.37 -4.30
N ILE A 274 -13.26 0.20 -3.89
CA ILE A 274 -12.76 -1.09 -4.36
C ILE A 274 -12.97 -1.22 -5.88
N ALA A 275 -11.89 -1.51 -6.61
CA ALA A 275 -11.92 -1.72 -8.04
C ALA A 275 -12.36 -3.14 -8.38
N GLU A 276 -12.77 -3.36 -9.64
CA GLU A 276 -13.04 -4.70 -10.12
C GLU A 276 -11.76 -5.56 -10.08
N GLY A 277 -11.86 -6.76 -9.51
CA GLY A 277 -10.72 -7.67 -9.33
C GLY A 277 -9.84 -7.39 -8.10
N ASP A 278 -10.14 -6.34 -7.31
CA ASP A 278 -9.43 -6.13 -6.04
C ASP A 278 -9.74 -7.28 -5.06
N THR A 279 -8.69 -7.81 -4.46
CA THR A 279 -8.72 -8.76 -3.36
C THR A 279 -8.13 -8.09 -2.12
N PHE A 280 -8.34 -8.69 -0.94
CA PHE A 280 -7.77 -8.15 0.30
C PHE A 280 -6.24 -8.05 0.20
N ARG A 281 -5.62 -9.08 -0.38
CA ARG A 281 -4.18 -9.13 -0.63
C ARG A 281 -3.71 -8.09 -1.65
N SER A 282 -4.43 -7.87 -2.74
CA SER A 282 -4.03 -6.86 -3.73
C SER A 282 -4.15 -5.44 -3.18
N VAL A 283 -5.22 -5.15 -2.42
CA VAL A 283 -5.40 -3.86 -1.74
C VAL A 283 -4.27 -3.63 -0.72
N ILE A 284 -3.90 -4.65 0.06
CA ILE A 284 -2.77 -4.54 1.00
C ILE A 284 -1.47 -4.22 0.28
N ASN A 285 -1.13 -4.98 -0.76
CA ASN A 285 0.09 -4.76 -1.54
C ASN A 285 0.08 -3.40 -2.24
N LYS A 286 -1.11 -2.92 -2.65
CA LYS A 286 -1.29 -1.63 -3.31
C LYS A 286 -0.93 -0.46 -2.39
N PHE A 287 -1.26 -0.54 -1.09
CA PHE A 287 -1.16 0.60 -0.17
C PHE A 287 -0.11 0.47 0.93
N TYR A 288 0.42 -0.73 1.19
CA TYR A 288 1.32 -0.94 2.31
C TYR A 288 2.53 -1.82 1.95
N ARG A 289 3.69 -1.51 2.55
CA ARG A 289 4.95 -2.27 2.37
C ARG A 289 5.20 -3.37 3.41
N ILE A 290 4.48 -3.39 4.53
CA ILE A 290 4.88 -4.12 5.75
C ILE A 290 4.08 -5.43 5.91
N LYS A 291 4.70 -6.43 6.55
CA LYS A 291 4.11 -7.76 6.80
C LYS A 291 2.96 -7.78 7.82
N ASP A 292 2.86 -6.78 8.70
CA ASP A 292 1.83 -6.71 9.76
C ASP A 292 0.55 -5.94 9.35
N VAL A 293 0.35 -5.75 8.04
CA VAL A 293 -0.71 -4.88 7.51
C VAL A 293 -2.07 -5.57 7.51
N GLU A 294 -2.12 -6.89 7.38
CA GLU A 294 -3.39 -7.63 7.41
C GLU A 294 -4.20 -7.31 8.67
N LYS A 295 -3.50 -7.23 9.81
CA LYS A 295 -4.08 -6.82 11.09
C LYS A 295 -4.67 -5.41 11.03
N HIS A 296 -3.91 -4.44 10.52
CA HIS A 296 -4.35 -3.05 10.42
C HIS A 296 -5.55 -2.87 9.48
N LEU A 297 -5.57 -3.55 8.32
CA LEU A 297 -6.68 -3.41 7.38
C LEU A 297 -7.95 -4.05 7.94
N SER A 298 -7.84 -5.21 8.60
CA SER A 298 -8.96 -5.91 9.24
C SER A 298 -9.52 -5.12 10.43
N GLU A 299 -8.65 -4.57 11.27
CA GLU A 299 -9.06 -3.75 12.44
C GLU A 299 -9.78 -2.46 12.03
N ASN A 300 -9.36 -1.83 10.92
CA ASN A 300 -10.01 -0.63 10.41
C ASN A 300 -11.30 -0.91 9.62
N ASN A 301 -11.53 -2.18 9.22
CA ASN A 301 -12.64 -2.58 8.35
C ASN A 301 -13.21 -3.96 8.76
N PRO A 302 -13.68 -4.14 10.01
CA PRO A 302 -14.04 -5.45 10.55
C PRO A 302 -15.20 -6.13 9.80
N ASP A 303 -16.10 -5.33 9.23
CA ASP A 303 -17.32 -5.79 8.56
C ASP A 303 -17.29 -5.56 7.04
N ALA A 304 -16.14 -5.20 6.47
CA ALA A 304 -16.07 -4.82 5.07
C ALA A 304 -16.02 -6.04 4.14
N GLU A 305 -17.11 -6.28 3.42
CA GLU A 305 -17.09 -7.15 2.25
C GLU A 305 -16.39 -6.44 1.08
N LEU A 306 -15.36 -7.08 0.53
CA LEU A 306 -14.63 -6.54 -0.62
C LEU A 306 -15.40 -6.75 -1.92
N GLN A 307 -16.42 -5.93 -2.14
CA GLN A 307 -17.17 -5.91 -3.40
C GLN A 307 -16.79 -4.66 -4.22
N PRO A 308 -16.65 -4.79 -5.55
CA PRO A 308 -16.40 -3.64 -6.42
C PRO A 308 -17.40 -2.50 -6.18
N GLY A 309 -16.89 -1.28 -6.04
CA GLY A 309 -17.68 -0.08 -5.73
C GLY A 309 -17.94 0.16 -4.24
N LYS A 310 -17.57 -0.76 -3.34
CA LYS A 310 -17.68 -0.52 -1.88
C LYS A 310 -16.53 0.36 -1.37
N ARG A 311 -16.90 1.13 -0.34
CA ARG A 311 -16.09 2.03 0.51
C ARG A 311 -15.19 1.28 1.49
N ILE A 312 -13.86 1.33 1.44
CA ILE A 312 -13.01 0.88 2.58
C ILE A 312 -12.07 1.97 3.08
N ARG A 313 -11.68 1.88 4.35
CA ARG A 313 -10.78 2.82 5.01
C ARG A 313 -9.34 2.34 4.88
N ILE A 314 -8.52 3.17 4.26
CA ILE A 314 -7.07 3.01 4.17
C ILE A 314 -6.44 4.04 5.10
N LEU A 315 -5.71 3.58 6.10
CA LEU A 315 -4.91 4.44 6.97
C LEU A 315 -3.73 5.03 6.17
N LEU A 316 -3.64 6.36 6.12
CA LEU A 316 -2.51 7.08 5.55
C LEU A 316 -1.47 7.34 6.65
N GLN A 317 -0.22 6.92 6.41
CA GLN A 317 0.94 7.17 7.28
C GLN A 317 1.74 8.37 6.83
#